data_AF-A0A3D2N7H3-F1
#
_entry.id   AF-A0A3D2N7H3-F1
#
_cell.length_a   1.000
_cell.length_b   1.000
_cell.length_c   1.000
_cell.angle_alpha   90.00
_cell.angle_beta   90.00
_cell.angle_gamma   90.00
#
_symmetry.space_group_name_H-M   'P 1'
#
loop_
_entity.id
_entity.type
_entity.pdbx_description
1 polymer ?
#
loop_
_entity_poly.entity_id
_entity_poly.type
_entity_poly.pdbx_seq_one_letter_code
_entity_poly.pdbx_strand_id
1 'polypeptide(L)'
;MENTFYPELGMTEKELMKKLPFTKATNGATGETLDFTWYGRIPKGWRIAFGREMLKEMAAEYKNFSRHDRKNWRVTGVMEKYGELRIYTGLTTPNMDDILEKYTSLSHKRCVDCGKPCHQRGDGWIYTMCDDCYEAMVEREGHGANLSTPF
;
A
#
# COMPACT_ATOMS: atom_id res chain seq x y z
N MET A 1 8.02 7.76 -16.85
CA MET A 1 7.23 7.99 -15.62
C MET A 1 7.86 9.14 -14.85
N GLU A 2 7.05 10.11 -14.43
CA GLU A 2 7.53 11.20 -13.57
C GLU A 2 8.04 10.62 -12.25
N ASN A 3 9.15 11.17 -11.75
CA ASN A 3 9.74 10.75 -10.48
C ASN A 3 8.88 11.27 -9.32
N THR A 4 7.85 10.51 -8.96
CA THR A 4 6.87 10.86 -7.91
C THR A 4 7.58 11.23 -6.61
N PHE A 5 7.20 12.37 -6.02
CA PHE A 5 7.63 12.75 -4.67
C PHE A 5 6.62 12.23 -3.65
N TYR A 6 7.12 11.64 -2.56
CA TYR A 6 6.32 11.16 -1.43
C TYR A 6 6.51 12.12 -0.24
N PRO A 7 5.65 13.14 -0.04
CA PRO A 7 5.79 14.11 1.05
C PRO A 7 5.86 13.45 2.42
N GLU A 8 5.08 12.39 2.61
CA GLU A 8 5.01 11.59 3.82
C GLU A 8 6.34 10.90 4.17
N LEU A 9 7.23 10.72 3.19
CA LEU A 9 8.58 10.16 3.36
C LEU A 9 9.67 11.24 3.27
N GLY A 10 9.39 12.37 2.62
CA GLY A 10 10.38 13.41 2.31
C GLY A 10 11.41 12.94 1.27
N MET A 11 11.00 12.09 0.33
CA MET A 11 11.89 11.56 -0.72
C MET A 11 11.11 11.22 -1.98
N THR A 12 11.82 11.13 -3.11
CA THR A 12 11.24 10.68 -4.38
C THR A 12 11.18 9.16 -4.48
N GLU A 13 10.43 8.65 -5.45
CA GLU A 13 10.34 7.22 -5.73
C GLU A 13 11.70 6.59 -6.04
N LYS A 14 12.52 7.27 -6.87
CA LYS A 14 13.89 6.82 -7.14
C LYS A 14 14.76 6.76 -5.88
N GLU A 15 14.63 7.74 -4.99
CA GLU A 15 15.36 7.76 -3.72
C GLU A 15 14.88 6.63 -2.79
N LEU A 16 13.58 6.37 -2.74
CA LEU A 16 12.98 5.27 -1.99
C LEU A 16 13.53 3.91 -2.49
N MET A 17 13.53 3.67 -3.80
CA MET A 17 14.09 2.44 -4.38
C MET A 17 15.58 2.27 -4.12
N LYS A 18 16.34 3.37 -4.02
CA LYS A 18 17.76 3.34 -3.68
C LYS A 18 17.97 3.02 -2.20
N LYS A 19 17.16 3.61 -1.32
CA LYS A 19 17.29 3.47 0.14
C LYS A 19 16.74 2.13 0.65
N LEU A 20 15.62 1.68 0.10
CA LEU A 20 14.93 0.45 0.43
C LEU A 20 14.70 -0.39 -0.84
N PRO A 21 15.72 -1.13 -1.33
CA PRO A 21 15.61 -1.86 -2.59
C PRO A 21 14.47 -2.88 -2.68
N PHE A 22 13.98 -3.39 -1.53
CA PHE A 22 12.83 -4.30 -1.47
C PHE A 22 11.51 -3.62 -1.89
N THR A 23 11.47 -2.29 -2.00
CA THR A 23 10.29 -1.52 -2.44
C THR A 23 10.07 -1.53 -3.95
N LYS A 24 11.06 -1.99 -4.73
CA LYS A 24 10.93 -2.09 -6.18
C LYS A 24 9.86 -3.11 -6.54
N ALA A 25 8.97 -2.75 -7.46
CA ALA A 25 7.98 -3.68 -7.97
C ALA A 25 8.66 -4.78 -8.81
N THR A 26 8.06 -5.96 -8.87
CA THR A 26 8.54 -7.06 -9.69
C THR A 26 7.46 -7.55 -10.62
N ASN A 27 7.84 -7.91 -11.84
CA ASN A 27 6.95 -8.64 -12.73
C ASN A 27 6.65 -10.03 -12.15
N GLY A 28 5.37 -10.35 -11.96
CA GLY A 28 4.96 -11.63 -11.37
C GLY A 28 5.32 -12.86 -12.22
N ALA A 29 5.40 -12.71 -13.54
CA ALA A 29 5.71 -13.80 -14.47
C ALA A 29 7.22 -14.02 -14.63
N THR A 30 8.01 -12.94 -14.76
CA THR A 30 9.46 -13.04 -15.02
C THR A 30 10.32 -12.91 -13.76
N GLY A 31 9.80 -12.34 -12.68
CA GLY A 31 10.55 -11.99 -11.47
C GLY A 31 11.48 -10.79 -11.63
N GLU A 32 11.48 -10.15 -12.80
CA GLU A 32 12.32 -8.99 -13.08
C GLU A 32 11.87 -7.77 -12.29
N THR A 33 12.84 -6.99 -11.86
CA THR A 33 12.60 -5.74 -11.13
C THR A 33 12.20 -4.63 -12.08
N LEU A 34 11.12 -3.93 -11.75
CA LEU A 34 10.57 -2.81 -12.53
C LEU A 34 11.16 -1.48 -12.04
N ASP A 35 10.95 -0.42 -12.82
CA ASP A 35 11.47 0.93 -12.61
C ASP A 35 10.55 1.83 -11.76
N PHE A 36 9.64 1.21 -10.99
CA PHE A 36 8.74 1.88 -10.05
C PHE A 36 8.59 1.06 -8.76
N THR A 37 8.02 1.68 -7.72
CA THR A 37 7.78 1.03 -6.42
C THR A 37 6.41 0.40 -6.33
N TRP A 38 6.28 -0.72 -5.62
CA TRP A 38 4.96 -1.20 -5.22
C TRP A 38 4.33 -0.26 -4.16
N TYR A 39 5.15 0.51 -3.43
CA TYR A 39 4.69 1.49 -2.45
C TYR A 39 3.80 2.56 -3.09
N GLY A 40 4.15 3.03 -4.30
CA GLY A 40 3.34 3.99 -5.05
C GLY A 40 1.95 3.50 -5.42
N ARG A 41 1.72 2.18 -5.42
CA ARG A 41 0.40 1.56 -5.65
C ARG A 41 -0.49 1.59 -4.41
N ILE A 42 0.06 1.90 -3.23
CA ILE A 42 -0.73 2.08 -2.03
C ILE A 42 -1.50 3.41 -2.16
N PRO A 43 -2.82 3.40 -1.90
CA PRO A 43 -3.61 4.61 -1.88
C PRO A 43 -3.00 5.72 -1.02
N LYS A 44 -3.13 6.96 -1.51
CA LYS A 44 -2.48 8.16 -0.94
C LYS A 44 -2.78 8.31 0.56
N GLY A 45 -4.03 8.15 0.97
CA GLY A 45 -4.43 8.34 2.36
C GLY A 45 -3.77 7.33 3.29
N TRP A 46 -3.64 6.07 2.86
CA TRP A 46 -2.94 5.04 3.63
C TRP A 46 -1.43 5.27 3.70
N ARG A 47 -0.82 5.75 2.62
CA ARG A 47 0.59 6.17 2.65
C ARG A 47 0.82 7.27 3.68
N ILE A 48 -0.02 8.31 3.67
CA ILE A 48 0.03 9.41 4.64
C ILE A 48 -0.19 8.91 6.07
N ALA A 49 -1.18 8.05 6.28
CA ALA A 49 -1.59 7.60 7.61
C ALA A 49 -0.54 6.74 8.31
N PHE A 50 0.09 5.80 7.58
CA PHE A 50 0.96 4.80 8.20
C PHE A 50 2.11 4.29 7.31
N GLY A 51 2.24 4.77 6.07
CA GLY A 51 3.23 4.24 5.13
C GLY A 51 4.68 4.36 5.59
N ARG A 52 5.03 5.43 6.34
CA ARG A 52 6.37 5.61 6.91
C ARG A 52 6.72 4.53 7.94
N GLU A 53 5.84 4.32 8.92
CA GLU A 53 6.09 3.32 9.97
C GLU A 53 6.02 1.90 9.40
N MET A 54 5.13 1.64 8.43
CA MET A 54 5.07 0.37 7.71
C MET A 54 6.40 0.05 7.02
N LEU A 55 6.94 0.97 6.22
CA LEU A 55 8.22 0.76 5.55
C LEU A 55 9.37 0.57 6.54
N LYS A 56 9.35 1.28 7.68
CA LYS A 56 10.36 1.16 8.73
C LYS A 56 10.33 -0.22 9.40
N GLU A 57 9.15 -0.73 9.75
CA GLU A 57 8.99 -2.06 10.35
C GLU A 57 9.33 -3.17 9.34
N MET A 58 8.82 -3.07 8.12
CA MET A 58 9.20 -4.01 7.04
C MET A 58 10.70 -3.99 6.77
N ALA A 59 11.34 -2.82 6.77
CA ALA A 59 12.79 -2.71 6.57
C ALA A 59 13.60 -3.30 7.75
N ALA A 60 13.08 -3.22 8.97
CA ALA A 60 13.70 -3.86 10.12
C ALA A 60 13.63 -5.39 9.99
N GLU A 61 12.47 -5.92 9.63
CA GLU A 61 12.30 -7.37 9.45
C GLU A 61 13.06 -7.91 8.23
N TYR A 62 13.08 -7.17 7.12
CA TYR A 62 13.84 -7.55 5.92
C TYR A 62 15.35 -7.68 6.19
N LYS A 63 15.89 -6.96 7.19
CA LYS A 63 17.30 -7.13 7.62
C LYS A 63 17.53 -8.45 8.36
N ASN A 64 16.51 -9.04 8.98
CA ASN A 64 16.61 -10.31 9.68
C ASN A 64 16.55 -11.51 8.73
N PHE A 65 16.07 -11.31 7.50
CA PHE A 65 15.99 -12.37 6.51
C PHE A 65 17.35 -13.00 6.19
N SER A 66 17.34 -14.32 5.97
CA SER A 66 18.51 -15.02 5.45
C SER A 66 18.87 -14.51 4.06
N ARG A 67 20.10 -14.80 3.61
CA ARG A 67 20.52 -14.48 2.23
C ARG A 67 19.60 -15.12 1.18
N HIS A 68 19.09 -16.32 1.47
CA HIS A 68 18.17 -17.03 0.59
C HIS A 68 16.82 -16.31 0.54
N ASP A 69 16.26 -15.95 1.69
CA ASP A 69 14.96 -15.29 1.77
C ASP A 69 15.01 -13.90 1.12
N ARG A 70 16.05 -13.09 1.39
CA ARG A 70 16.19 -11.78 0.74
C ARG A 70 16.26 -11.85 -0.77
N LYS A 71 16.86 -12.92 -1.33
CA LYS A 71 16.96 -13.12 -2.79
C LYS A 71 15.61 -13.45 -3.42
N ASN A 72 14.77 -14.20 -2.70
CA ASN A 72 13.50 -14.69 -3.23
C ASN A 72 12.31 -13.81 -2.84
N TRP A 73 12.46 -12.96 -1.81
CA TRP A 73 11.40 -12.12 -1.28
C TRP A 73 11.12 -10.94 -2.20
N ARG A 74 9.83 -10.75 -2.50
CA ARG A 74 9.30 -9.67 -3.32
C ARG A 74 7.82 -9.51 -3.02
N VAL A 75 7.32 -8.28 -3.19
CA VAL A 75 5.88 -8.02 -3.21
C VAL A 75 5.33 -8.42 -4.57
N THR A 76 4.34 -9.30 -4.57
CA THR A 76 3.68 -9.83 -5.77
C THR A 76 2.39 -9.10 -6.11
N GLY A 77 1.83 -8.34 -5.16
CA GLY A 77 0.65 -7.52 -5.40
C GLY A 77 0.37 -6.55 -4.26
N VAL A 78 -0.20 -5.41 -4.62
CA VAL A 78 -0.75 -4.42 -3.70
C VAL A 78 -2.15 -4.11 -4.20
N MET A 79 -3.15 -4.40 -3.39
CA MET A 79 -4.56 -4.26 -3.77
C MET A 79 -5.36 -3.65 -2.63
N GLU A 80 -6.46 -2.98 -2.99
CA GLU A 80 -7.57 -2.75 -2.07
C GLU A 80 -8.56 -3.90 -2.22
N LYS A 81 -8.93 -4.55 -1.11
CA LYS A 81 -9.98 -5.56 -1.07
C LYS A 81 -10.81 -5.40 0.19
N TYR A 82 -12.14 -5.38 0.04
CA TYR A 82 -13.09 -5.30 1.16
C TYR A 82 -12.90 -4.06 2.06
N GLY A 83 -12.41 -2.96 1.48
CA GLY A 83 -12.05 -1.74 2.20
C GLY A 83 -10.68 -1.80 2.89
N GLU A 84 -9.80 -2.71 2.49
CA GLU A 84 -8.55 -3.01 3.20
C GLU A 84 -7.35 -3.04 2.27
N LEU A 85 -6.19 -2.66 2.80
CA LEU A 85 -4.92 -2.84 2.15
C LEU A 85 -4.50 -4.31 2.19
N ARG A 86 -4.29 -4.92 1.03
CA ARG A 86 -3.69 -6.24 0.89
C ARG A 86 -2.36 -6.15 0.16
N ILE A 87 -1.28 -6.47 0.86
CA ILE A 87 0.06 -6.61 0.28
C ILE A 87 0.41 -8.10 0.28
N TYR A 88 0.60 -8.65 -0.91
CA TYR A 88 0.98 -10.05 -1.08
C TYR A 88 2.49 -10.15 -1.32
N THR A 89 3.12 -11.16 -0.73
CA THR A 89 4.54 -11.45 -0.92
C THR A 89 4.73 -12.85 -1.49
N GLY A 90 5.80 -13.06 -2.26
CA GLY A 90 6.12 -14.38 -2.84
C GLY A 90 6.66 -15.38 -1.81
N LEU A 91 7.22 -14.88 -0.71
CA LEU A 91 7.53 -15.63 0.50
C LEU A 91 7.29 -14.70 1.69
N THR A 92 7.12 -15.28 2.86
CA THR A 92 6.93 -14.51 4.08
C THR A 92 7.56 -15.22 5.27
N THR A 93 7.69 -14.48 6.36
CA THR A 93 8.12 -14.95 7.68
C THR A 93 7.02 -14.59 8.67
N PRO A 94 6.85 -15.30 9.80
CA PRO A 94 5.81 -14.96 10.78
C PRO A 94 5.82 -13.48 11.20
N ASN A 95 7.00 -12.90 11.45
CA ASN A 95 7.13 -11.48 11.79
C ASN A 95 6.68 -10.54 10.66
N MET A 96 7.02 -10.86 9.41
CA MET A 96 6.56 -10.09 8.26
C MET A 96 5.05 -10.19 8.09
N ASP A 97 4.46 -11.37 8.31
CA ASP A 97 3.00 -11.55 8.29
C ASP A 97 2.32 -10.71 9.37
N ASP A 98 2.86 -10.70 10.60
CA ASP A 98 2.33 -9.86 11.69
C ASP A 98 2.39 -8.36 11.34
N ILE A 99 3.47 -7.92 10.69
CA ILE A 99 3.61 -6.55 10.19
C ILE A 99 2.53 -6.27 9.13
N LEU A 100 2.38 -7.14 8.13
CA LEU A 100 1.39 -6.97 7.05
C LEU A 100 -0.05 -6.97 7.59
N GLU A 101 -0.37 -7.86 8.52
CA GLU A 101 -1.68 -7.96 9.15
C GLU A 101 -2.00 -6.72 9.99
N LYS A 102 -1.02 -6.19 10.74
CA LYS A 102 -1.16 -4.93 11.46
C LYS A 102 -1.58 -3.78 10.53
N TYR A 103 -0.94 -3.62 9.39
CA TYR A 103 -1.27 -2.53 8.46
C TYR A 103 -2.55 -2.79 7.64
N THR A 104 -2.88 -4.06 7.39
CA THR A 104 -4.21 -4.47 6.90
C THR A 104 -5.28 -4.00 7.88
N SER A 105 -5.16 -4.35 9.16
CA SER A 105 -6.07 -3.94 10.24
C SER A 105 -6.16 -2.42 10.41
N LEU A 106 -5.05 -1.68 10.27
CA LEU A 106 -5.06 -0.21 10.35
C LEU A 106 -5.77 0.43 9.15
N SER A 107 -5.69 -0.18 7.97
CA SER A 107 -6.29 0.37 6.76
C SER A 107 -7.81 0.53 6.88
N HIS A 108 -8.51 -0.39 7.54
CA HIS A 108 -9.95 -0.30 7.86
C HIS A 108 -10.38 0.98 8.59
N LYS A 109 -9.45 1.61 9.31
CA LYS A 109 -9.73 2.73 10.22
C LYS A 109 -9.17 4.04 9.69
N ARG A 110 -8.61 4.03 8.47
CA ARG A 110 -7.93 5.19 7.88
C ARG A 110 -8.46 5.44 6.48
N CYS A 111 -8.85 6.67 6.22
CA CYS A 111 -9.41 7.04 4.93
C CYS A 111 -8.40 6.76 3.81
N VAL A 112 -8.84 6.04 2.79
CA VAL A 112 -8.03 5.63 1.64
C VAL A 112 -7.49 6.82 0.83
N ASP A 113 -8.16 7.97 0.90
CA ASP A 113 -7.81 9.18 0.16
C ASP A 113 -6.97 10.18 0.98
N CYS A 114 -7.42 10.53 2.19
CA CYS A 114 -6.76 11.55 3.02
C CYS A 114 -5.98 11.03 4.24
N GLY A 115 -6.20 9.78 4.67
CA GLY A 115 -5.52 9.16 5.81
C GLY A 115 -6.07 9.51 7.20
N LYS A 116 -7.09 10.37 7.29
CA LYS A 116 -7.80 10.66 8.56
C LYS A 116 -8.48 9.40 9.11
N PRO A 117 -8.74 9.32 10.43
CA PRO A 117 -9.60 8.28 10.99
C PRO A 117 -10.95 8.22 10.26
N CYS A 118 -11.43 7.01 9.99
CA CYS A 118 -12.72 6.81 9.35
C CYS A 118 -13.38 5.51 9.80
N HIS A 119 -14.58 5.28 9.27
CA HIS A 119 -15.29 4.01 9.35
C HIS A 119 -15.49 3.45 7.94
N GLN A 120 -15.65 2.14 7.85
CA GLN A 120 -16.06 1.49 6.60
C GLN A 120 -17.55 1.75 6.35
N ARG A 121 -17.92 1.91 5.09
CA ARG A 121 -19.30 2.19 4.67
C ARG A 121 -19.59 1.54 3.33
N GLY A 122 -20.88 1.36 3.04
CA GLY A 122 -21.38 0.79 1.79
C GLY A 122 -21.97 -0.60 1.99
N ASP A 123 -23.15 -0.82 1.41
CA ASP A 123 -23.91 -2.08 1.51
C ASP A 123 -23.54 -3.09 0.40
N GLY A 124 -22.55 -2.74 -0.42
CA GLY A 124 -22.04 -3.55 -1.53
C GLY A 124 -20.52 -3.43 -1.62
N TRP A 125 -20.03 -2.46 -2.40
CA TRP A 125 -18.60 -2.12 -2.35
C TRP A 125 -18.28 -1.42 -1.02
N ILE A 126 -17.30 -1.94 -0.30
CA ILE A 126 -16.89 -1.42 0.99
C ILE A 126 -15.88 -0.29 0.77
N TYR A 127 -16.23 0.91 1.21
CA TYR A 127 -15.37 2.08 1.16
C TYR A 127 -14.82 2.40 2.54
N THR A 128 -13.51 2.62 2.61
CA THR A 128 -12.86 3.07 3.83
C THR A 128 -12.51 4.54 3.69
N MET A 129 -13.49 5.40 3.92
CA MET A 129 -13.41 6.86 3.71
C MET A 129 -14.02 7.64 4.88
N CYS A 130 -13.47 8.82 5.16
CA CYS A 130 -14.11 9.78 6.06
C CYS A 130 -15.30 10.46 5.35
N ASP A 131 -16.16 11.13 6.11
CA ASP A 131 -17.38 11.76 5.59
C ASP A 131 -17.05 12.76 4.47
N ASP A 132 -16.12 13.70 4.71
CA ASP A 132 -15.68 14.69 3.72
C ASP A 132 -15.28 14.06 2.37
N CYS A 133 -14.43 13.02 2.41
CA CYS A 133 -13.93 12.37 1.19
C CYS A 133 -15.01 11.53 0.52
N TYR A 134 -15.92 10.93 1.29
CA TYR A 134 -17.02 10.15 0.75
C TYR A 134 -18.05 11.04 0.08
N GLU A 135 -18.45 12.14 0.71
CA GLU A 135 -19.36 13.13 0.13
C GLU A 135 -18.77 13.71 -1.16
N ALA A 136 -17.51 14.13 -1.15
CA ALA A 136 -16.81 14.61 -2.34
C ALA A 136 -16.69 13.54 -3.46
N MET A 137 -16.60 12.26 -3.11
CA MET A 137 -16.64 11.17 -4.10
C MET A 137 -18.04 11.01 -4.69
N VAL A 138 -19.08 10.99 -3.85
CA VAL A 138 -20.49 10.88 -4.27
C VAL A 138 -20.91 12.07 -5.14
N GLU A 139 -20.49 13.29 -4.81
CA GLU A 139 -20.75 14.48 -5.63
C GLU A 139 -20.11 14.39 -7.02
N ARG A 140 -18.89 13.83 -7.10
CA ARG A 140 -18.16 13.69 -8.38
C ARG A 140 -18.68 12.56 -9.25
N GLU A 141 -19.11 11.45 -8.65
CA GLU A 141 -19.30 10.17 -9.36
C GLU A 141 -20.73 9.61 -9.26
N GLY A 142 -21.58 10.17 -8.39
CA GLY A 142 -22.94 9.71 -8.11
C GLY A 142 -23.02 8.57 -7.09
N HIS A 143 -24.18 8.39 -6.45
CA HIS A 143 -24.43 7.24 -5.58
C HIS A 143 -24.38 5.94 -6.40
N GLY A 144 -23.58 4.97 -5.96
CA GLY A 144 -23.41 3.71 -6.66
C GLY A 144 -22.51 3.80 -7.90
N ALA A 145 -21.63 4.81 -7.95
CA ALA A 145 -20.56 4.85 -8.94
C ALA A 145 -19.88 3.49 -9.02
N ASN A 146 -19.98 2.87 -10.20
CA ASN A 146 -19.05 1.84 -10.63
C ASN A 146 -17.67 2.50 -10.64
N LEU A 147 -17.04 2.59 -9.47
CA LEU A 147 -15.61 2.83 -9.34
C LEU A 147 -14.96 1.64 -10.01
N SER A 148 -14.81 1.71 -11.33
CA SER A 148 -13.77 0.97 -12.02
C SER A 148 -12.49 1.46 -11.37
N THR A 149 -12.03 0.71 -10.38
CA THR A 149 -10.73 0.92 -9.80
C THR A 149 -9.75 0.97 -10.97
N PRO A 150 -9.05 2.10 -11.19
CA PRO A 150 -8.06 2.18 -12.25
C PRO A 150 -6.84 1.41 -11.76
N PHE A 151 -6.93 0.08 -11.76
CA PHE A 151 -5.79 -0.81 -11.62
C PHE A 151 -5.25 -1.15 -13.00
#